data_AF-K0ZE44-F1
#
_entry.id   AF-K0ZE44-F1
#
_cell.length_a   1.000
_cell.length_b   1.000
_cell.length_c   1.000
_cell.angle_alpha   90.00
_cell.angle_beta   90.00
_cell.angle_gamma   90.00
#
_symmetry.space_group_name_H-M   'P 1'
#
loop_
_entity.id
_entity.type
_entity.pdbx_description
1 polymer ?
#
loop_
_entity_poly.entity_id
_entity_poly.type
_entity_poly.pdbx_seq_one_letter_code
_entity_poly.pdbx_strand_id
1 'polypeptide(L)'
;MLGYEEKLERMELIDAVCDAGRLARGLDQLLESLAHADQLDPLDVEGILALRSISERCAERIGDAARILEAQNEILYAEERTA
;
A
#
# COMPACT_ATOMS: atom_id res chain seq x y z
N MET A 1 3.21 -26.61 9.86
CA MET A 1 3.15 -25.44 10.77
C MET A 1 4.37 -24.60 10.50
N LEU A 2 4.21 -23.29 10.29
CA LEU A 2 5.34 -22.39 10.02
C LEU A 2 6.29 -22.31 11.23
N GLY A 3 7.57 -22.13 10.95
CA GLY A 3 8.57 -21.84 11.97
C GLY A 3 8.35 -20.47 12.62
N TYR A 4 8.97 -20.23 13.78
CA TYR A 4 8.85 -18.96 14.50
C TYR A 4 9.36 -17.77 13.67
N GLU A 5 10.50 -17.92 13.00
CA GLU A 5 11.08 -16.88 12.15
C GLU A 5 10.16 -16.55 10.96
N GLU A 6 9.63 -17.56 10.27
CA GLU A 6 8.68 -17.35 9.15
C GLU A 6 7.41 -16.61 9.60
N LYS A 7 6.91 -16.89 10.82
CA LYS A 7 5.77 -16.16 11.39
C LYS A 7 6.10 -14.71 11.69
N LEU A 8 7.32 -14.44 12.16
CA LEU A 8 7.80 -13.09 12.43
C LEU A 8 7.92 -12.29 11.12
N GLU A 9 8.62 -12.84 10.12
CA GLU A 9 8.79 -12.21 8.80
C GLU A 9 7.44 -11.89 8.14
N ARG A 10 6.46 -12.79 8.32
CA ARG A 10 5.11 -12.58 7.82
C ARG A 10 4.40 -11.43 8.51
N MET A 11 4.55 -11.30 9.83
CA MET A 11 3.98 -10.18 10.59
C MET A 11 4.60 -8.86 10.13
N GLU A 12 5.93 -8.81 9.97
CA GLU A 12 6.64 -7.64 9.45
C GLU A 12 6.18 -7.26 8.04
N LEU A 13 5.92 -8.23 7.18
CA LEU A 13 5.42 -7.99 5.83
C LEU A 13 4.01 -7.38 5.84
N ILE A 14 3.13 -7.85 6.73
CA ILE A 14 1.77 -7.30 6.88
C ILE A 14 1.85 -5.84 7.35
N ASP A 15 2.68 -5.57 8.36
CA ASP A 15 2.88 -4.21 8.87
C ASP A 15 3.43 -3.28 7.77
N ALA A 16 4.41 -3.74 7.00
CA ALA A 16 4.97 -2.99 5.89
C ALA A 16 3.93 -2.66 4.80
N VAL A 17 3.04 -3.60 4.45
CA VAL A 17 1.97 -3.34 3.48
C VAL A 17 0.92 -2.38 4.04
N CYS A 18 0.58 -2.49 5.32
CA CYS A 18 -0.31 -1.54 6.00
C CYS A 18 0.26 -0.12 5.97
N ASP A 19 1.54 0.05 6.30
CA ASP A 19 2.22 1.34 6.26
C ASP A 19 2.33 1.89 4.84
N ALA A 20 2.64 1.04 3.85
CA ALA A 20 2.61 1.44 2.44
C ALA A 20 1.21 1.94 2.02
N GLY A 21 0.14 1.29 2.49
CA GLY A 21 -1.24 1.71 2.23
C GLY A 21 -1.56 3.06 2.86
N ARG A 22 -1.09 3.32 4.09
CA ARG A 22 -1.23 4.62 4.76
C ARG A 22 -0.45 5.72 4.05
N LEU A 23 0.77 5.43 3.62
CA LEU A 23 1.61 6.36 2.84
C LEU A 23 0.98 6.68 1.49
N ALA A 24 0.43 5.70 0.78
CA ALA A 24 -0.25 5.92 -0.50
C ALA A 24 -1.43 6.89 -0.37
N ARG A 25 -2.25 6.74 0.70
CA ARG A 25 -3.34 7.67 1.00
C ARG A 25 -2.85 9.08 1.33
N GLY A 26 -1.81 9.18 2.16
CA GLY A 26 -1.21 10.48 2.51
C GLY A 26 -0.61 11.18 1.29
N LEU A 27 -0.01 10.42 0.37
CA LEU A 27 0.54 10.93 -0.87
C LEU A 27 -0.54 11.42 -1.83
N ASP A 28 -1.65 10.68 -1.99
CA ASP A 28 -2.78 11.14 -2.81
C ASP A 28 -3.36 12.47 -2.27
N GLN A 29 -3.55 12.59 -0.96
CA GLN A 29 -3.98 13.84 -0.32
C GLN A 29 -2.99 14.99 -0.53
N LEU A 30 -1.68 14.72 -0.44
CA LEU A 30 -0.65 15.73 -0.68
C LEU A 30 -0.67 16.20 -2.14
N LEU A 31 -0.78 15.27 -3.10
CA LEU A 31 -0.82 15.59 -4.53
C LEU A 31 -2.10 16.33 -4.91
N GLU A 32 -3.23 15.95 -4.34
CA GLU A 32 -4.49 16.68 -4.48
C GLU A 32 -4.36 18.10 -3.95
N SER A 33 -3.80 18.29 -2.75
CA SER A 33 -3.57 19.63 -2.17
C SER A 33 -2.66 20.48 -3.05
N LEU A 34 -1.55 19.92 -3.54
CA LEU A 34 -0.62 20.62 -4.42
C LEU A 34 -1.29 21.05 -5.72
N ALA A 35 -2.08 20.18 -6.36
CA ALA A 35 -2.76 20.52 -7.61
C ALA A 35 -3.71 21.73 -7.51
N HIS A 36 -4.17 22.08 -6.30
CA HIS A 36 -5.05 23.23 -6.03
C HIS A 36 -4.30 24.47 -5.53
N ALA A 37 -2.96 24.46 -5.48
CA ALA A 37 -2.19 25.61 -5.04
C ALA A 37 -2.16 26.69 -6.14
N ASP A 38 -2.66 27.90 -5.82
CA ASP A 38 -2.86 29.03 -6.75
C ASP A 38 -1.59 29.57 -7.46
N GLN A 39 -0.40 29.03 -7.16
CA GLN A 39 0.90 29.58 -7.58
C GLN A 39 1.76 28.62 -8.42
N LEU A 40 1.24 27.46 -8.80
CA LEU A 40 2.02 26.50 -9.61
C LEU A 40 2.13 26.94 -11.06
N ASP A 41 3.32 26.77 -11.64
CA ASP A 41 3.51 26.87 -13.07
C ASP A 41 2.75 25.72 -13.77
N PRO A 42 2.20 25.92 -14.99
CA PRO A 42 1.54 24.86 -15.73
C PRO A 42 2.37 23.57 -15.91
N LEU A 43 3.69 23.66 -16.03
CA LEU A 43 4.58 22.49 -16.12
C LEU A 43 4.65 21.72 -14.79
N ASP A 44 4.58 22.43 -13.65
CA ASP A 44 4.55 21.80 -12.33
C ASP A 44 3.21 21.07 -12.12
N VAL A 45 2.10 21.62 -12.62
CA VAL A 45 0.78 20.96 -12.60
C VAL A 45 0.80 19.66 -13.40
N GLU A 46 1.39 19.65 -14.60
CA GLU A 46 1.50 18.44 -15.42
C GLU A 46 2.36 17.37 -14.71
N GLY A 47 3.47 17.78 -14.08
CA GLY A 47 4.30 16.91 -13.24
C GLY A 47 3.54 16.30 -12.07
N ILE A 48 2.74 17.11 -11.35
CA ILE A 48 1.90 16.64 -10.24
C ILE A 48 0.84 15.63 -10.71
N LEU A 49 0.20 15.88 -11.86
CA LEU A 49 -0.78 14.95 -12.43
C LEU A 49 -0.14 13.63 -12.85
N ALA A 50 1.05 13.66 -13.44
CA ALA A 50 1.80 12.46 -13.79
C ALA A 50 2.19 11.65 -12.53
N LEU A 51 2.66 12.33 -11.48
CA LEU A 51 2.95 11.72 -10.19
C LEU A 51 1.70 11.11 -9.54
N ARG A 52 0.56 11.79 -9.62
CA ARG A 52 -0.72 11.27 -9.12
C ARG A 52 -1.12 9.98 -9.82
N SER A 53 -1.06 9.94 -11.15
CA SER A 53 -1.36 8.72 -11.92
C SER A 53 -0.41 7.56 -11.59
N ILE A 54 0.86 7.83 -11.29
CA ILE A 54 1.80 6.81 -10.81
C ILE A 54 1.40 6.36 -9.40
N SER A 55 1.12 7.30 -8.50
CA SER A 55 0.72 7.03 -7.11
C SER A 55 -0.55 6.17 -7.03
N GLU A 56 -1.57 6.47 -7.84
CA GLU A 56 -2.82 5.70 -7.91
C GLU A 56 -2.57 4.24 -8.31
N ARG A 57 -1.74 4.01 -9.34
CA ARG A 57 -1.35 2.65 -9.76
C ARG A 57 -0.56 1.92 -8.67
N CYS A 58 0.30 2.63 -7.94
CA CYS A 58 1.00 2.05 -6.79
C CYS A 58 0.02 1.70 -5.66
N ALA A 59 -0.93 2.58 -5.35
CA ALA A 59 -1.95 2.35 -4.33
C ALA A 59 -2.82 1.12 -4.67
N GLU A 60 -3.20 0.95 -5.92
CA GLU A 60 -3.92 -0.23 -6.40
C GLU A 60 -3.12 -1.51 -6.16
N ARG A 61 -1.84 -1.53 -6.55
CA ARG A 61 -0.95 -2.68 -6.35
C ARG A 61 -0.69 -2.99 -4.87
N ILE A 62 -0.61 -1.97 -4.02
CA ILE A 62 -0.52 -2.14 -2.56
C ILE A 62 -1.82 -2.76 -2.02
N GLY A 63 -2.97 -2.32 -2.52
CA GLY A 63 -4.27 -2.91 -2.18
C GLY A 63 -4.39 -4.37 -2.61
N ASP A 64 -3.87 -4.72 -3.80
CA ASP A 64 -3.79 -6.11 -4.24
C ASP A 64 -2.89 -6.96 -3.33
N ALA A 65 -1.72 -6.44 -2.98
CA ALA A 65 -0.81 -7.13 -2.06
C ALA A 65 -1.46 -7.37 -0.69
N ALA A 66 -2.17 -6.37 -0.15
CA ALA A 66 -2.90 -6.52 1.12
C ALA A 66 -3.94 -7.65 1.05
N ARG A 67 -4.77 -7.67 0.01
CA ARG A 67 -5.78 -8.72 -0.19
C ARG A 67 -5.18 -10.11 -0.34
N ILE A 68 -4.05 -10.22 -1.04
CA ILE A 68 -3.33 -11.50 -1.19
C ILE A 68 -2.80 -11.96 0.17
N LEU A 69 -2.21 -11.08 0.96
CA LEU A 69 -1.67 -11.40 2.28
C LEU A 69 -2.78 -11.80 3.27
N GLU A 70 -3.93 -11.12 3.24
CA GLU A 70 -5.12 -11.49 4.01
C GLU A 70 -5.60 -12.90 3.66
N ALA A 71 -5.77 -13.20 2.37
CA ALA A 71 -6.21 -14.52 1.92
C ALA A 71 -5.20 -15.63 2.32
N GLN A 72 -3.90 -15.37 2.20
CA GLN A 72 -2.88 -16.30 2.66
C GLN A 72 -2.91 -16.49 4.19
N ASN A 73 -3.22 -15.44 4.96
CA ASN A 73 -3.34 -15.54 6.42
C ASN A 73 -4.52 -16.41 6.83
N GLU A 74 -5.66 -16.27 6.14
CA GLU A 74 -6.84 -17.10 6.40
C GLU A 74 -6.56 -18.58 6.15
N ILE A 75 -5.87 -18.90 5.05
CA ILE A 75 -5.47 -20.28 4.74
C ILE A 75 -4.54 -20.82 5.82
N LEU A 76 -3.49 -20.08 6.17
CA LEU A 76 -2.55 -20.49 7.20
C LEU A 76 -3.25 -20.72 8.55
N TYR A 77 -4.14 -19.81 8.95
CA TYR A 77 -4.90 -19.94 10.19
C TYR A 77 -5.81 -21.18 10.18
N ALA A 78 -6.42 -21.49 9.04
CA ALA A 78 -7.22 -22.71 8.86
C ALA A 78 -6.35 -23.98 8.96
N GLU A 79 -5.18 -24.00 8.32
CA GLU A 79 -4.23 -25.11 8.37
C GLU A 79 -3.75 -25.37 9.80
N GLU A 80 -3.37 -24.33 10.54
CA GLU A 80 -2.91 -24.45 11.93
C GLU A 80 -4.00 -24.92 12.90
N ARG A 81 -5.28 -24.67 12.60
CA ARG A 81 -6.41 -25.21 13.39
C ARG A 81 -6.67 -26.69 13.13
N THR A 82 -6.21 -27.22 12.01
CA THR A 82 -6.45 -28.62 11.58
C THR A 82 -5.24 -29.53 11.76
N ALA A 83 -4.08 -28.96 12.09
CA ALA A 83 -2.82 -29.65 12.39
C ALA A 83 -2.72 -29.98 13.89
#